data_AF-A0A2W2MHA6-F1
#
_entry.id   AF-A0A2W2MHA6-F1
#
_cell.length_a   1.000
_cell.length_b   1.000
_cell.length_c   1.000
_cell.angle_alpha   90.00
_cell.angle_beta   90.00
_cell.angle_gamma   90.00
#
_symmetry.space_group_name_H-M   'P 1'
#
loop_
_entity.id
_entity.type
_entity.pdbx_description
1 polymer ?
#
loop_
_entity_poly.entity_id
_entity_poly.type
_entity_poly.pdbx_seq_one_letter_code
_entity_poly.pdbx_strand_id
1 'polypeptide(L)'
;PGTAGVTFPLDCGPVKAVVAKQAFGDLDGDGRPETVAVVHCDASMGTPPDAVYVLTRAAGDTAPRVVATLVDTKDRYTVTDFAVREGAVTATLLGYSSPDVPNCCPDLKDSVKWQWRNGAFARSTSAGARSV
;
A
#
# COMPACT_ATOMS: atom_id res chain seq x y z
N PRO A 1 -10.23 9.47 6.33
CA PRO A 1 -9.45 10.48 7.11
C PRO A 1 -8.36 11.15 6.24
N GLY A 2 -7.72 12.25 6.66
CA GLY A 2 -6.54 12.78 5.94
C GLY A 2 -5.24 11.99 6.23
N THR A 3 -4.18 12.21 5.45
CA THR A 3 -2.83 11.66 5.70
C THR A 3 -1.88 12.66 6.38
N ALA A 4 -2.28 13.93 6.48
CA ALA A 4 -1.47 14.97 7.11
C ALA A 4 -1.22 14.68 8.60
N GLY A 5 0.04 14.81 9.04
CA GLY A 5 0.45 14.60 10.43
C GLY A 5 0.52 13.12 10.86
N VAL A 6 0.32 12.17 9.94
CA VAL A 6 0.41 10.74 10.24
C VAL A 6 1.87 10.30 10.25
N THR A 7 2.27 9.60 11.30
CA THR A 7 3.55 8.89 11.35
C THR A 7 3.39 7.54 10.66
N PHE A 8 4.00 7.39 9.48
CA PHE A 8 4.09 6.10 8.80
C PHE A 8 5.22 5.26 9.40
N PRO A 9 5.04 3.93 9.60
CA PRO A 9 6.07 3.05 10.14
C PRO A 9 7.13 2.69 9.08
N LEU A 10 7.74 3.72 8.50
CA LEU A 10 8.76 3.63 7.46
C LEU A 10 10.01 4.37 7.92
N ASP A 11 11.16 3.71 7.86
CA ASP A 11 12.45 4.35 8.12
C ASP A 11 13.06 4.86 6.81
N CYS A 12 13.06 6.18 6.66
CA CYS A 12 13.66 6.87 5.52
C CYS A 12 15.04 7.47 5.83
N GLY A 13 15.59 7.20 7.01
CA GLY A 13 16.80 7.85 7.48
C GLY A 13 16.68 9.39 7.41
N PRO A 14 17.56 10.07 6.65
CA PRO A 14 17.57 11.54 6.60
C PRO A 14 16.48 12.15 5.71
N VAL A 15 15.85 11.37 4.82
CA VAL A 15 14.80 11.89 3.92
C VAL A 15 13.41 11.68 4.50
N LYS A 16 12.42 12.36 3.94
CA LYS A 16 11.04 12.29 4.42
C LYS A 16 10.29 11.16 3.75
N ALA A 17 9.29 10.61 4.44
CA ALA A 17 8.27 9.79 3.80
C ALA A 17 7.29 10.70 3.05
N VAL A 18 6.89 10.30 1.84
CA VAL A 18 5.93 11.02 0.99
C VAL A 18 4.78 10.10 0.59
N VAL A 19 3.57 10.65 0.58
CA VAL A 19 2.37 9.96 0.11
C VAL A 19 2.28 10.16 -1.41
N ALA A 20 2.57 9.11 -2.17
CA ALA A 20 2.56 9.15 -3.63
C ALA A 20 1.14 9.03 -4.21
N LYS A 21 0.32 8.18 -3.59
CA LYS A 21 -1.09 7.96 -3.97
C LYS A 21 -1.92 7.74 -2.71
N GLN A 22 -3.20 8.08 -2.79
CA GLN A 22 -4.16 7.72 -1.75
C GLN A 22 -5.54 7.48 -2.33
N ALA A 23 -6.30 6.62 -1.66
CA ALA A 23 -7.69 6.32 -1.98
C ALA A 23 -8.48 6.14 -0.69
N PHE A 24 -9.80 6.25 -0.80
CA PHE A 24 -10.72 6.19 0.33
C PHE A 24 -11.82 5.18 0.07
N GLY A 25 -12.32 4.56 1.13
CA GLY A 25 -13.47 3.68 1.07
C GLY A 25 -13.70 3.03 2.42
N ASP A 26 -14.94 2.62 2.66
CA ASP A 26 -15.31 1.81 3.83
C ASP A 26 -14.80 0.39 3.60
N LEU A 27 -13.72 0.02 4.30
CA LEU A 27 -13.00 -1.24 4.09
C LEU A 27 -13.43 -2.33 5.06
N ASP A 28 -13.96 -1.96 6.23
CA ASP A 28 -14.41 -2.90 7.25
C ASP A 28 -15.94 -3.02 7.35
N GLY A 29 -16.68 -2.16 6.65
CA GLY A 29 -18.14 -2.16 6.57
C GLY A 29 -18.82 -1.44 7.73
N ASP A 30 -18.10 -0.63 8.51
CA ASP A 30 -18.66 0.09 9.67
C ASP A 30 -19.41 1.40 9.28
N GLY A 31 -19.43 1.73 7.99
CA GLY A 31 -20.05 2.94 7.45
C GLY A 31 -19.14 4.17 7.47
N ARG A 32 -17.87 4.04 7.85
CA ARG A 32 -16.87 5.11 7.84
C ARG A 32 -15.76 4.77 6.84
N PRO A 33 -15.33 5.72 6.02
CA PRO A 33 -14.27 5.45 5.08
C PRO A 33 -12.90 5.45 5.77
N GLU A 34 -12.13 4.40 5.53
CA GLU A 34 -10.69 4.36 5.73
C GLU A 34 -9.97 5.13 4.62
N THR A 35 -8.69 5.42 4.88
CA THR A 35 -7.77 5.92 3.87
C THR A 35 -6.70 4.87 3.61
N VAL A 36 -6.39 4.62 2.36
CA VAL A 36 -5.27 3.77 1.96
C VAL A 36 -4.23 4.66 1.30
N ALA A 37 -3.02 4.68 1.82
CA ALA A 37 -1.92 5.52 1.34
C ALA A 37 -0.78 4.66 0.81
N VAL A 38 -0.34 4.96 -0.41
CA VAL A 38 0.92 4.47 -0.98
C VAL A 38 2.01 5.47 -0.60
N VAL A 39 3.03 4.98 0.11
CA VAL A 39 4.05 5.83 0.74
C VAL A 39 5.43 5.28 0.42
N HIS A 40 6.36 6.16 0.06
CA HIS A 40 7.77 5.82 -0.06
C HIS A 40 8.65 6.92 0.50
N CYS A 41 9.95 6.67 0.59
CA CYS A 41 10.93 7.68 0.96
C CYS A 41 11.23 8.62 -0.21
N ASP A 42 11.37 9.92 0.07
CA ASP A 42 11.71 10.97 -0.90
C ASP A 42 13.17 10.86 -1.34
N ALA A 43 13.47 9.81 -2.11
CA ALA A 43 14.77 9.55 -2.66
C ALA A 43 14.92 10.29 -3.99
N SER A 44 15.99 11.07 -4.14
CA SER A 44 16.30 11.83 -5.36
C SER A 44 16.81 10.97 -6.51
N MET A 45 17.11 9.69 -6.27
CA MET A 45 17.69 8.77 -7.24
C MET A 45 17.01 7.40 -7.17
N GLY A 46 16.64 6.87 -8.34
CA GLY A 46 15.98 5.57 -8.47
C GLY A 46 14.47 5.61 -8.16
N THR A 47 13.86 4.42 -8.12
CA THR A 47 12.45 4.26 -7.71
C THR A 47 12.45 3.58 -6.34
N PRO A 48 12.21 4.32 -5.24
CA PRO A 48 12.15 3.72 -3.92
C PRO A 48 10.98 2.71 -3.87
N PRO A 49 11.13 1.63 -3.07
CA PRO A 49 10.02 0.72 -2.86
C PRO A 49 8.88 1.44 -2.12
N ASP A 50 7.66 1.06 -2.48
CA ASP A 50 6.44 1.57 -1.88
C ASP A 50 6.01 0.69 -0.70
N ALA A 51 5.51 1.33 0.35
CA ALA A 51 4.66 0.72 1.35
C ALA A 51 3.19 1.11 1.09
N VAL A 52 2.27 0.26 1.52
CA VAL A 52 0.83 0.55 1.47
C VAL A 52 0.27 0.45 2.87
N TYR A 53 -0.28 1.55 3.39
CA TYR A 53 -0.83 1.64 4.73
C TYR A 53 -2.34 1.89 4.69
N VAL A 54 -3.06 1.28 5.63
CA VAL A 54 -4.47 1.59 5.91
C VAL A 54 -4.54 2.44 7.15
N LEU A 55 -5.27 3.55 7.06
CA LEU A 55 -5.47 4.51 8.11
C LEU A 55 -6.96 4.57 8.47
N THR A 56 -7.24 4.62 9.76
CA THR A 56 -8.57 4.95 10.28
C THR A 56 -8.47 6.16 11.21
N ARG A 57 -9.64 6.68 11.60
CA ARG A 57 -9.80 7.67 12.66
C ARG A 57 -11.02 7.26 13.47
N ALA A 58 -10.81 6.87 14.73
CA ALA A 58 -11.94 6.47 15.58
C ALA A 58 -12.85 7.69 15.89
N ALA A 59 -14.08 7.41 16.30
CA ALA A 59 -14.99 8.47 16.75
C ALA A 59 -14.38 9.21 17.94
N GLY A 60 -14.30 10.54 17.85
CA GLY A 60 -13.73 11.38 18.91
C GLY A 60 -12.22 11.57 18.83
N ASP A 61 -11.52 10.82 17.98
CA ASP A 61 -10.08 11.03 17.75
C ASP A 61 -9.85 12.24 16.83
N THR A 62 -8.87 13.07 17.16
CA THR A 62 -8.48 14.22 16.35
C THR A 62 -7.50 13.85 15.23
N ALA A 63 -6.73 12.76 15.41
CA ALA A 63 -5.67 12.35 14.49
C ALA A 63 -5.97 10.97 13.84
N PRO A 64 -5.64 10.80 12.54
CA PRO A 64 -5.61 9.47 11.93
C PRO A 64 -4.45 8.63 12.48
N ARG A 65 -4.60 7.30 12.45
CA ARG A 65 -3.53 6.36 12.77
C ARG A 65 -3.46 5.24 11.75
N VAL A 66 -2.28 4.66 11.57
CA VAL A 66 -2.08 3.43 10.78
C VAL A 66 -2.66 2.24 11.56
N VAL A 67 -3.45 1.42 10.88
CA VAL A 67 -4.06 0.20 11.45
C VAL A 67 -3.66 -1.07 10.71
N ALA A 68 -3.15 -0.96 9.48
CA ALA A 68 -2.59 -2.08 8.75
C ALA A 68 -1.49 -1.65 7.79
N THR A 69 -0.55 -2.56 7.55
CA THR A 69 0.45 -2.50 6.47
C THR A 69 0.13 -3.61 5.47
N LEU A 70 -0.23 -3.24 4.24
CA LEU A 70 -0.58 -4.18 3.17
C LEU A 70 0.64 -4.58 2.32
N VAL A 71 1.62 -3.67 2.23
CA VAL A 71 2.93 -3.85 1.57
C VAL A 71 3.99 -3.19 2.46
N ASP A 72 5.07 -3.92 2.74
CA ASP A 72 6.25 -3.41 3.45
C ASP A 72 7.36 -3.08 2.43
N THR A 73 8.12 -2.00 2.64
CA THR A 73 9.20 -1.62 1.71
C THR A 73 10.31 -2.67 1.61
N LYS A 74 10.46 -3.53 2.62
CA LYS A 74 11.39 -4.67 2.59
C LYS A 74 11.04 -5.71 1.54
N ASP A 75 9.78 -5.77 1.11
CA ASP A 75 9.34 -6.67 0.04
C ASP A 75 9.75 -6.16 -1.35
N ARG A 76 10.29 -4.94 -1.44
CA ARG A 76 10.85 -4.33 -2.65
C ARG A 76 9.84 -4.22 -3.80
N TYR A 77 8.59 -3.91 -3.50
CA TYR A 77 7.57 -3.66 -4.51
C TYR A 77 7.44 -2.17 -4.87
N THR A 78 7.06 -1.89 -6.12
CA THR A 78 6.52 -0.58 -6.55
C THR A 78 5.05 -0.74 -6.94
N VAL A 79 4.20 0.21 -6.57
CA VAL A 79 2.74 0.20 -6.77
C VAL A 79 2.34 1.07 -7.96
N THR A 80 1.85 0.46 -9.03
CA THR A 80 1.49 1.19 -10.27
C THR A 80 -0.01 1.44 -10.40
N ASP A 81 -0.81 0.41 -10.65
CA ASP A 81 -2.27 0.51 -10.63
C ASP A 81 -2.75 0.41 -9.18
N PHE A 82 -3.61 1.30 -8.71
CA PHE A 82 -4.04 1.36 -7.31
C PHE A 82 -5.44 1.95 -7.18
N ALA A 83 -6.33 1.25 -6.50
CA ALA A 83 -7.68 1.72 -6.24
C ALA A 83 -8.28 1.11 -4.96
N VAL A 84 -9.30 1.79 -4.44
CA VAL A 84 -10.25 1.24 -3.46
C VAL A 84 -11.62 1.17 -4.10
N ARG A 85 -12.21 -0.04 -4.16
CA ARG A 85 -13.52 -0.31 -4.76
C ARG A 85 -14.19 -1.45 -3.98
N GLU A 86 -15.48 -1.31 -3.68
CA GLU A 86 -16.30 -2.39 -3.09
C GLU A 86 -15.67 -3.00 -1.82
N GLY A 87 -15.20 -2.16 -0.90
CA GLY A 87 -14.56 -2.60 0.35
C GLY A 87 -13.22 -3.34 0.16
N ALA A 88 -12.61 -3.23 -1.02
CA ALA A 88 -11.34 -3.85 -1.34
C ALA A 88 -10.30 -2.84 -1.80
N VAL A 89 -9.05 -3.10 -1.44
CA VAL A 89 -7.88 -2.43 -2.02
C VAL A 89 -7.38 -3.30 -3.17
N THR A 90 -7.19 -2.71 -4.34
CA THR A 90 -6.57 -3.41 -5.48
C THR A 90 -5.30 -2.69 -5.88
N ALA A 91 -4.26 -3.45 -6.24
CA ALA A 91 -3.06 -2.87 -6.80
C ALA A 91 -2.39 -3.78 -7.85
N THR A 92 -1.56 -3.18 -8.70
CA THR A 92 -0.52 -3.89 -9.44
C THR A 92 0.83 -3.61 -8.78
N LEU A 93 1.51 -4.68 -8.38
CA LEU A 93 2.84 -4.64 -7.78
C LEU A 93 3.89 -5.07 -8.80
N LEU A 94 4.94 -4.26 -8.94
CA LEU A 94 6.16 -4.63 -9.66
C LEU A 94 7.23 -5.03 -8.65
N GLY A 95 7.82 -6.22 -8.81
CA GLY A 95 8.79 -6.76 -7.86
C GLY A 95 9.89 -7.58 -8.55
N TYR A 96 10.66 -8.30 -7.75
CA TYR A 96 11.86 -9.01 -8.21
C TYR A 96 11.77 -10.49 -7.87
N SER A 97 12.07 -11.36 -8.83
CA SER A 97 12.06 -12.81 -8.66
C SER A 97 13.23 -13.32 -7.80
N SER A 98 14.33 -12.56 -7.76
CA SER A 98 15.53 -12.88 -7.02
C SER A 98 16.35 -11.61 -6.71
N PRO A 99 17.29 -11.65 -5.75
CA PRO A 99 18.18 -10.52 -5.47
C PRO A 99 19.15 -10.19 -6.60
N ASP A 100 19.36 -11.10 -7.56
CA ASP A 100 20.27 -10.92 -8.71
C ASP A 100 19.65 -10.07 -9.83
N VAL A 101 18.34 -9.82 -9.78
CA VAL A 101 17.65 -8.97 -10.75
C VAL A 101 18.05 -7.51 -10.52
N PRO A 102 18.56 -6.79 -11.55
CA PRO A 102 18.96 -5.40 -11.42
C PRO A 102 17.80 -4.49 -10.94
N ASN A 103 18.10 -3.57 -10.04
CA ASN A 103 17.10 -2.66 -9.46
C ASN A 103 16.33 -1.83 -10.50
N CYS A 104 16.92 -1.53 -11.66
CA CYS A 104 16.25 -0.80 -12.75
C CYS A 104 15.01 -1.52 -13.28
N CYS A 105 14.92 -2.82 -13.05
CA CYS A 105 14.22 -3.71 -13.95
C CYS A 105 13.47 -4.81 -13.17
N PRO A 106 12.42 -4.46 -12.40
CA PRO A 106 11.52 -5.45 -11.79
C PRO A 106 11.01 -6.44 -12.85
N ASP A 107 11.09 -7.74 -12.58
CA ASP A 107 10.73 -8.81 -13.50
C ASP A 107 9.47 -9.58 -13.08
N LEU A 108 8.89 -9.25 -11.93
CA LEU A 108 7.58 -9.74 -11.49
C LEU A 108 6.51 -8.65 -11.60
N LYS A 109 5.31 -9.08 -11.96
CA LYS A 109 4.11 -8.24 -11.99
C LYS A 109 2.91 -9.01 -11.44
N ASP A 110 2.42 -8.58 -10.29
CA ASP A 110 1.27 -9.20 -9.63
C ASP A 110 0.09 -8.24 -9.50
N SER A 111 -1.08 -8.67 -9.96
CA SER A 111 -2.34 -8.00 -9.61
C SER A 111 -2.89 -8.60 -8.32
N VAL A 112 -3.05 -7.75 -7.31
CA VAL A 112 -3.38 -8.13 -5.94
C VAL A 112 -4.61 -7.41 -5.44
N LYS A 113 -5.30 -8.07 -4.51
CA LYS A 113 -6.47 -7.56 -3.85
C LYS A 113 -6.37 -7.86 -2.36
N TRP A 114 -6.58 -6.85 -1.54
CA TRP A 114 -6.74 -6.98 -0.09
C TRP A 114 -8.19 -6.72 0.29
N GLN A 115 -8.74 -7.58 1.14
CA GLN A 115 -10.06 -7.41 1.72
C GLN A 115 -10.00 -7.66 3.21
N TRP A 116 -10.73 -6.85 3.97
CA TRP A 116 -10.93 -7.10 5.40
C TRP A 116 -11.72 -8.40 5.60
N ARG A 117 -11.16 -9.31 6.38
CA ARG A 117 -11.76 -10.59 6.75
C ARG A 117 -11.36 -10.92 8.18
N ASN A 118 -12.35 -11.07 9.05
CA ASN A 118 -12.17 -11.57 10.42
C ASN A 118 -11.09 -10.82 11.23
N GLY A 119 -11.04 -9.49 11.14
CA GLY A 119 -10.11 -8.68 11.94
C GLY A 119 -8.76 -8.39 11.28
N ALA A 120 -8.53 -8.81 10.03
CA ALA A 120 -7.31 -8.52 9.29
C ALA A 120 -7.55 -8.37 7.78
N PHE A 121 -6.63 -7.71 7.08
CA PHE A 121 -6.63 -7.68 5.62
C PHE A 121 -6.02 -8.96 5.05
N ALA A 122 -6.80 -9.74 4.31
CA ALA A 122 -6.32 -10.90 3.58
C ALA A 122 -5.91 -10.50 2.15
N ARG A 123 -4.65 -10.78 1.78
CA ARG A 123 -4.17 -10.62 0.40
C ARG A 123 -4.59 -11.82 -0.44
N SER A 124 -5.06 -11.55 -1.64
CA SER A 124 -5.26 -12.52 -2.70
C SER A 124 -4.60 -12.02 -3.98
N THR A 125 -4.08 -12.93 -4.79
CA THR A 125 -3.64 -12.63 -6.15
C THR A 125 -4.77 -12.99 -7.10
N SER A 126 -5.00 -12.14 -8.09
CA SER A 126 -5.72 -12.59 -9.28
C SER A 126 -4.83 -13.66 -9.89
N ALA A 127 -5.21 -14.94 -9.83
CA ALA A 127 -4.49 -15.99 -10.55
C ALA A 127 -4.33 -15.48 -11.97
N GLY A 128 -3.08 -15.25 -12.40
CA GLY A 128 -2.79 -14.58 -13.65
C GLY A 128 -3.67 -15.17 -14.73
N ALA A 129 -4.37 -14.32 -15.48
CA ALA A 129 -4.94 -14.74 -16.73
C ALA A 129 -3.79 -15.32 -17.53
N ARG A 130 -3.63 -16.65 -17.48
CA ARG A 130 -2.83 -17.40 -18.43
C ARG A 130 -3.57 -17.21 -19.74
N SER A 131 -3.22 -16.16 -20.46
CA SER A 131 -3.53 -16.08 -21.88
C SER A 131 -2.90 -17.31 -22.52
N VAL A 132 -3.75 -18.19 -23.02
CA VAL A 132 -3.41 -19.33 -23.88
C VAL A 132 -3.00 -18.78 -25.24
#